data_AF-A0A1I8N0U6-F1
#
_entry.id   AF-A0A1I8N0U6-F1
#
_cell.length_a   1.000
_cell.length_b   1.000
_cell.length_c   1.000
_cell.angle_alpha   90.00
_cell.angle_beta   90.00
_cell.angle_gamma   90.00
#
_symmetry.space_group_name_H-M   'P 1'
#
loop_
_entity.id
_entity.type
_entity.pdbx_description
1 polymer ?
#
loop_
_entity_poly.entity_id
_entity_poly.type
_entity_poly.pdbx_seq_one_letter_code
_entity_poly.pdbx_strand_id
1 'polypeptide(L)'
;DHRILELLYEEAKHNVLCGRYVMEPIHAVMLGGIQARIELGPFNSNTHTSGFFREVQTRFLPRSVAKNASLSWLPLSRKNSAELKLLEQFKRVPQSANTKKLIRKYLEFCWALPFYGSAYFHGQVEQSMCGIKNILNNKDVNVLIAVNERGVHIIDPAES
;
A
#
# COMPACT_ATOMS: atom_id res chain seq x y z
N ASP A 1 19.44 -13.97 -8.95
CA ASP A 1 20.29 -12.77 -8.98
C ASP A 1 19.81 -11.79 -7.91
N HIS A 2 20.72 -11.14 -7.16
CA HIS A 2 20.35 -10.16 -6.14
C HIS A 2 19.79 -8.87 -6.73
N ARG A 3 20.35 -8.39 -7.85
CA ARG A 3 19.94 -7.14 -8.50
C ARG A 3 18.53 -7.25 -9.08
N ILE A 4 18.18 -8.41 -9.61
CA ILE A 4 16.82 -8.69 -10.09
C ILE A 4 15.80 -8.56 -8.96
N LEU A 5 16.10 -9.09 -7.76
CA LEU A 5 15.19 -8.97 -6.62
C LEU A 5 15.01 -7.52 -6.15
N GLU A 6 16.06 -6.70 -6.25
CA GLU A 6 15.97 -5.26 -5.93
C GLU A 6 15.09 -4.53 -6.93
N LEU A 7 15.24 -4.80 -8.24
CA LEU A 7 14.39 -4.21 -9.27
C LEU A 7 12.92 -4.62 -9.11
N LEU A 8 12.66 -5.91 -8.90
CA LEU A 8 11.30 -6.41 -8.64
C LEU A 8 10.69 -5.79 -7.38
N TYR A 9 11.52 -5.55 -6.35
CA TYR A 9 11.09 -4.90 -5.13
C TYR A 9 10.73 -3.44 -5.35
N GLU A 10 11.54 -2.69 -6.10
CA GLU A 10 11.24 -1.29 -6.43
C GLU A 10 9.93 -1.16 -7.22
N GLU A 11 9.68 -2.06 -8.18
CA GLU A 11 8.43 -2.11 -8.92
C GLU A 11 7.23 -2.47 -8.01
N ALA A 12 7.37 -3.51 -7.18
CA ALA A 12 6.34 -3.92 -6.24
C ALA A 12 6.01 -2.81 -5.24
N LYS A 13 7.05 -2.14 -4.70
CA LYS A 13 6.92 -0.99 -3.81
C LYS A 13 6.14 0.14 -4.48
N HIS A 14 6.47 0.47 -5.73
CA HIS A 14 5.72 1.47 -6.50
C HIS A 14 4.25 1.09 -6.64
N ASN A 15 3.95 -0.16 -7.02
CA ASN A 15 2.56 -0.63 -7.17
C ASN A 15 1.77 -0.62 -5.85
N VAL A 16 2.41 -0.94 -4.71
CA VAL A 16 1.80 -0.79 -3.38
C VAL A 16 1.48 0.68 -3.10
N LEU A 17 2.46 1.59 -3.20
CA LEU A 17 2.28 3.00 -2.85
C LEU A 17 1.25 3.72 -3.74
N CYS A 18 1.15 3.31 -5.00
CA CYS A 18 0.16 3.83 -5.94
C CYS A 18 -1.25 3.23 -5.77
N GLY A 19 -1.46 2.32 -4.80
CA GLY A 19 -2.76 1.67 -4.58
C GLY A 19 -3.12 0.62 -5.63
N ARG A 20 -2.20 0.25 -6.52
CA ARG A 20 -2.45 -0.78 -7.54
C ARG A 20 -2.53 -2.18 -6.95
N TYR A 21 -1.91 -2.37 -5.78
CA TYR A 21 -2.00 -3.59 -5.01
C TYR A 21 -3.04 -3.47 -3.90
N VAL A 22 -4.28 -3.82 -4.23
CA VAL A 22 -5.41 -3.80 -3.31
C VAL A 22 -5.20 -4.82 -2.19
N MET A 23 -5.20 -4.36 -0.95
CA MET A 23 -5.01 -5.19 0.23
C MET A 23 -5.60 -4.53 1.47
N GLU A 24 -5.85 -5.31 2.52
CA GLU A 24 -6.26 -4.73 3.80
C GLU A 24 -5.20 -3.75 4.34
N PRO A 25 -5.60 -2.65 5.01
CA PRO A 25 -4.67 -1.65 5.54
C PRO A 25 -3.59 -2.22 6.46
N ILE A 26 -3.88 -3.30 7.20
CA ILE A 26 -2.90 -3.95 8.08
C ILE A 26 -1.71 -4.53 7.30
N HIS A 27 -1.95 -5.06 6.11
CA HIS A 27 -0.90 -5.60 5.23
C HIS A 27 -0.06 -4.48 4.65
N ALA A 28 -0.67 -3.37 4.23
CA ALA A 28 0.06 -2.19 3.77
C ALA A 28 0.99 -1.63 4.87
N VAL A 29 0.52 -1.56 6.13
CA VAL A 29 1.36 -1.15 7.26
C VAL A 29 2.50 -2.14 7.53
N MET A 30 2.24 -3.44 7.43
CA MET A 30 3.27 -4.47 7.58
C MET A 30 4.37 -4.35 6.51
N LEU A 31 3.99 -4.19 5.24
CA LEU A 31 4.92 -3.92 4.13
C LEU A 31 5.68 -2.61 4.34
N GLY A 32 4.98 -1.55 4.77
CA GLY A 32 5.60 -0.25 5.09
C GLY A 32 6.65 -0.34 6.19
N GLY A 33 6.44 -1.17 7.22
CA GLY A 33 7.45 -1.42 8.26
C GLY A 33 8.69 -2.14 7.74
N ILE A 34 8.52 -3.11 6.83
CA ILE A 34 9.62 -3.79 6.14
C ILE A 34 10.39 -2.79 5.25
N GLN A 35 9.67 -1.98 4.46
CA GLN A 35 10.25 -0.95 3.61
C GLN A 35 11.03 0.09 4.43
N ALA A 36 10.45 0.59 5.53
CA ALA A 36 11.15 1.50 6.45
C ALA A 36 12.44 0.88 6.99
N ARG A 37 12.44 -0.42 7.31
CA ARG A 37 13.67 -1.14 7.73
C ARG A 37 14.71 -1.30 6.63
N ILE A 38 14.30 -1.43 5.39
CA ILE A 38 15.20 -1.46 4.23
C ILE A 38 15.82 -0.07 4.00
N GLU A 39 15.01 0.99 4.04
CA GLU A 39 15.46 2.36 3.70
C GLU A 39 16.18 3.09 4.85
N LEU A 40 15.70 2.95 6.09
CA LEU A 40 16.19 3.71 7.25
C LEU A 40 17.19 2.91 8.10
N GLY A 41 17.32 1.61 7.85
CA GLY A 41 18.11 0.71 8.68
C GLY A 41 17.46 0.38 10.03
N PRO A 42 18.25 -0.14 10.99
CA PRO A 42 17.82 -0.48 12.36
C PRO A 42 16.99 0.60 13.05
N PHE A 43 16.04 0.19 13.90
CA PHE A 43 15.27 1.15 14.70
C PHE A 43 16.17 1.86 15.71
N ASN A 44 16.01 3.19 15.81
CA ASN A 44 16.73 4.07 16.72
C ASN A 44 15.70 5.00 17.37
N SER A 45 15.53 4.91 18.69
CA SER A 45 14.51 5.67 19.43
C SER A 45 14.70 7.18 19.40
N ASN A 46 15.93 7.65 19.16
CA ASN A 46 16.24 9.08 19.14
C ASN A 46 15.83 9.74 17.82
N THR A 47 15.76 8.97 16.73
CA THR A 47 15.44 9.51 15.39
C THR A 47 14.06 9.05 14.90
N HIS A 48 13.71 7.79 15.14
CA HIS A 48 12.50 7.17 14.59
C HIS A 48 11.32 7.29 15.56
N THR A 49 10.83 8.52 15.72
CA THR A 49 9.69 8.84 16.59
C THR A 49 8.36 8.77 15.84
N SER A 50 7.25 8.85 16.57
CA SER A 50 5.92 9.01 15.95
C SER A 50 5.81 10.30 15.13
N GLY A 51 6.47 11.37 15.58
CA GLY A 51 6.54 12.65 14.86
C GLY A 51 7.27 12.49 13.52
N PHE A 52 8.40 11.79 13.50
CA PHE A 52 9.12 11.47 12.27
C PHE A 52 8.20 10.72 11.27
N PHE A 53 7.58 9.60 11.69
CA PHE A 53 6.71 8.84 10.79
C PHE A 53 5.46 9.59 10.36
N ARG A 54 4.96 10.55 11.14
CA ARG A 54 3.86 11.43 10.73
C ARG A 54 4.20 12.25 9.48
N GLU A 55 5.46 12.67 9.37
CA GLU A 55 5.95 13.47 8.23
C GLU A 55 6.27 12.60 7.01
N VAL A 56 6.76 11.37 7.22
CA VAL A 56 7.25 10.51 6.14
C VAL A 56 6.35 9.32 5.78
N GLN A 57 5.21 9.12 6.46
CA GLN A 57 4.36 7.93 6.28
C GLN A 57 3.93 7.68 4.82
N THR A 58 3.73 8.71 4.01
CA THR A 58 3.35 8.57 2.59
C THR A 58 4.45 7.98 1.71
N ARG A 59 5.70 7.94 2.21
CA ARG A 59 6.79 7.20 1.54
C ARG A 59 6.64 5.69 1.70
N PHE A 60 5.97 5.24 2.76
CA PHE A 60 5.91 3.84 3.17
C PHE A 60 4.51 3.24 3.11
N LEU A 61 3.47 4.06 2.97
CA LEU A 61 2.07 3.65 2.96
C LEU A 61 1.35 4.23 1.73
N PRO A 62 0.40 3.47 1.15
CA PRO A 62 -0.53 4.00 0.16
C PRO A 62 -1.32 5.19 0.73
N ARG A 63 -1.72 6.11 -0.14
CA ARG A 63 -2.45 7.33 0.26
C ARG A 63 -3.80 7.02 0.94
N SER A 64 -4.45 5.92 0.57
CA SER A 64 -5.69 5.43 1.19
C SER A 64 -5.50 5.00 2.66
N VAL A 65 -4.30 4.53 3.01
CA VAL A 65 -3.94 4.09 4.36
C VAL A 65 -3.30 5.20 5.19
N ALA A 66 -2.48 6.04 4.55
CA ALA A 66 -1.87 7.21 5.18
C ALA A 66 -2.94 8.26 5.50
N LYS A 67 -3.20 8.52 6.79
CA LYS A 67 -4.16 9.55 7.17
C LYS A 67 -3.58 10.94 6.93
N ASN A 68 -4.39 11.83 6.37
CA ASN A 68 -4.01 13.22 6.17
C ASN A 68 -3.81 13.92 7.52
N ALA A 69 -2.71 14.67 7.66
CA ALA A 69 -2.36 15.35 8.91
C ALA A 69 -3.39 16.42 9.34
N SER A 70 -4.29 16.84 8.44
CA SER A 70 -5.31 17.85 8.69
C SER A 70 -6.34 17.47 9.78
N LEU A 71 -6.54 16.18 10.07
CA LEU A 71 -7.44 15.70 11.14
C LEU A 71 -6.69 15.25 12.41
N SER A 72 -5.37 15.49 12.49
CA SER A 72 -4.51 15.01 13.59
C SER A 72 -4.71 15.75 14.93
N TRP A 73 -5.39 16.90 14.94
CA TRP A 73 -5.73 17.65 16.15
C TRP A 73 -6.77 16.92 17.03
N LEU A 74 -7.62 16.07 16.43
CA LEU A 74 -8.66 15.33 17.16
C LEU A 74 -8.04 14.25 18.06
N PRO A 75 -8.33 14.24 19.38
CA PRO A 75 -7.70 13.33 20.35
C PRO A 75 -8.02 11.85 20.13
N LEU A 76 -9.17 11.53 19.54
CA LEU A 76 -9.59 10.15 19.19
C LEU A 76 -8.75 9.52 18.06
N SER A 77 -8.13 10.34 17.21
CA SER A 77 -7.37 9.85 16.05
C SER A 77 -5.96 9.34 16.43
N ARG A 78 -5.42 9.78 17.56
CA ARG A 78 -4.00 9.62 17.90
C ARG A 78 -3.58 8.22 18.36
N LYS A 79 -4.45 7.43 19.00
CA LYS A 79 -4.05 6.11 19.54
C LYS A 79 -3.99 4.98 18.50
N ASN A 80 -4.59 5.20 17.32
CA ASN A 80 -4.71 4.19 16.26
C ASN A 80 -4.30 4.74 14.89
N SER A 81 -3.42 5.75 14.90
CA SER A 81 -2.99 6.47 13.71
C SER A 81 -2.02 5.63 12.86
N ALA A 82 -1.95 5.95 11.57
CA ALA A 82 -1.17 5.19 10.61
C ALA A 82 0.34 5.26 10.93
N GLU A 83 0.83 6.43 11.37
CA GLU A 83 2.22 6.64 11.76
C GLU A 83 2.62 5.82 12.99
N LEU A 84 1.72 5.65 13.97
CA LEU A 84 1.99 4.80 15.14
C LEU A 84 2.02 3.33 14.75
N LYS A 85 1.06 2.88 13.95
CA LYS A 85 1.04 1.49 13.47
C LYS A 85 2.29 1.16 12.66
N LEU A 86 2.71 2.09 11.81
CA LEU A 86 3.92 1.96 11.00
C LEU A 86 5.18 1.90 11.89
N LEU A 87 5.29 2.81 12.87
CA LEU A 87 6.37 2.80 13.84
C LEU A 87 6.43 1.47 14.61
N GLU A 88 5.29 0.94 15.05
CA GLU A 88 5.23 -0.34 15.75
C GLU A 88 5.62 -1.52 14.86
N GLN A 89 5.21 -1.54 13.58
CA GLN A 89 5.68 -2.56 12.64
C GLN A 89 7.18 -2.44 12.36
N PHE A 90 7.69 -1.22 12.21
CA PHE A 90 9.12 -0.97 12.01
C PHE A 90 9.97 -1.47 13.19
N LYS A 91 9.55 -1.21 14.44
CA LYS A 91 10.20 -1.73 15.65
C LYS A 91 10.21 -3.26 15.74
N ARG A 92 9.18 -3.93 15.20
CA ARG A 92 9.07 -5.40 15.19
C ARG A 92 10.03 -6.07 14.22
N VAL A 93 10.56 -5.33 13.23
CA VAL A 93 11.52 -5.92 12.30
C VAL A 93 12.86 -6.15 13.02
N PRO A 94 13.43 -7.37 13.00
CA PRO A 94 14.64 -7.67 13.74
C PRO A 94 15.80 -6.73 13.40
N GLN A 95 16.55 -6.29 14.41
CA GLN A 95 17.71 -5.41 14.21
C GLN A 95 18.80 -6.07 13.38
N SER A 96 18.99 -7.39 13.52
CA SER A 96 19.94 -8.20 12.75
C SER A 96 19.42 -8.63 11.37
N ALA A 97 18.23 -8.19 10.96
CA ALA A 97 17.66 -8.61 9.68
C ALA A 97 18.53 -8.14 8.50
N ASN A 98 18.82 -9.08 7.61
CA ASN A 98 19.53 -8.81 6.36
C ASN A 98 18.56 -8.22 5.32
N THR A 99 18.94 -7.10 4.69
CA THR A 99 18.16 -6.41 3.65
C THR A 99 17.66 -7.34 2.56
N LYS A 100 18.48 -8.27 2.08
CA LYS A 100 18.08 -9.25 1.05
C LYS A 100 16.94 -10.17 1.51
N LYS A 101 16.94 -10.58 2.79
CA LYS A 101 15.85 -11.37 3.37
C LYS A 101 14.57 -10.54 3.52
N LEU A 102 14.70 -9.26 3.86
CA LEU A 102 13.56 -8.34 3.96
C LEU A 102 12.92 -8.07 2.61
N ILE A 103 13.72 -7.78 1.58
CA ILE A 103 13.28 -7.65 0.19
C ILE A 103 12.52 -8.90 -0.24
N ARG A 104 13.10 -10.09 0.01
CA ARG A 104 12.44 -11.34 -0.34
C ARG A 104 11.11 -11.51 0.39
N LYS A 105 11.05 -11.23 1.69
CA LYS A 105 9.81 -11.32 2.48
C LYS A 105 8.73 -10.36 1.98
N TYR A 106 9.12 -9.14 1.58
CA TYR A 106 8.22 -8.18 0.97
C TYR A 106 7.64 -8.73 -0.33
N LEU A 107 8.51 -9.24 -1.21
CA LEU A 107 8.12 -9.81 -2.50
C LEU A 107 7.27 -11.07 -2.36
N GLU A 108 7.56 -11.95 -1.40
CA GLU A 108 6.77 -13.16 -1.14
C GLU A 108 5.31 -12.83 -0.83
N PHE A 109 5.04 -11.73 -0.10
CA PHE A 109 3.68 -11.24 0.07
C PHE A 109 3.09 -10.72 -1.25
N CYS A 110 3.83 -9.88 -1.98
CA CYS A 110 3.34 -9.32 -3.24
C CYS A 110 3.04 -10.41 -4.30
N TRP A 111 3.86 -11.45 -4.40
CA TRP A 111 3.67 -12.58 -5.33
C TRP A 111 2.39 -13.37 -5.08
N ALA A 112 1.87 -13.34 -3.85
CA ALA A 112 0.62 -13.99 -3.51
C ALA A 112 -0.60 -13.21 -4.02
N LEU A 113 -0.45 -11.92 -4.32
CA LEU A 113 -1.55 -11.09 -4.79
C LEU A 113 -1.96 -11.46 -6.22
N PRO A 114 -3.27 -11.47 -6.53
CA PRO A 114 -3.77 -11.95 -7.82
C PRO A 114 -3.30 -11.09 -9.00
N PHE A 115 -3.14 -9.79 -8.78
CA PHE A 115 -2.75 -8.79 -9.79
C PHE A 115 -1.24 -8.50 -9.81
N TYR A 116 -0.40 -9.28 -9.11
CA TYR A 116 1.05 -9.08 -9.17
C TYR A 116 1.56 -9.20 -10.61
N GLY A 117 2.53 -8.36 -11.00
CA GLY A 117 3.09 -8.36 -12.36
C GLY A 117 2.13 -7.91 -13.47
N SER A 118 1.01 -7.25 -13.12
CA SER A 118 0.04 -6.81 -14.12
C SER A 118 0.48 -5.57 -14.90
N ALA A 119 0.13 -5.55 -16.18
CA ALA A 119 -0.02 -4.31 -16.93
C ALA A 119 -1.36 -3.66 -16.56
N TYR A 120 -1.37 -2.34 -16.40
CA TYR A 120 -2.54 -1.59 -15.93
C TYR A 120 -3.07 -0.63 -17.00
N PHE A 121 -4.38 -0.62 -17.19
CA PHE A 121 -5.10 0.19 -18.17
C PHE A 121 -6.28 0.90 -17.52
N HIS A 122 -6.62 2.10 -17.99
CA HIS A 122 -7.84 2.78 -17.56
C HIS A 122 -9.02 2.32 -18.40
N GLY A 123 -10.14 2.02 -17.75
CA GLY A 123 -11.38 1.63 -18.40
C GLY A 123 -12.59 2.21 -17.71
N GLN A 124 -13.77 1.93 -18.28
CA GLN A 124 -15.06 2.32 -17.75
C GLN A 124 -16.01 1.12 -17.78
N VAL A 125 -16.81 0.96 -16.73
CA VAL A 125 -17.83 -0.08 -16.64
C VAL A 125 -19.19 0.59 -16.49
N GLU A 126 -20.13 0.21 -17.35
CA GLU A 126 -21.53 0.60 -17.25
C GLU A 126 -22.18 -0.18 -16.09
N GLN A 127 -22.75 0.52 -15.11
CA GLN A 127 -23.52 -0.11 -14.04
C GLN A 127 -24.96 -0.37 -14.49
N SER A 128 -25.33 -1.65 -14.62
CA SER A 128 -26.73 -2.03 -14.84
C SER A 128 -27.57 -1.75 -13.60
N MET A 129 -28.35 -0.67 -13.59
CA MET A 129 -29.37 -0.44 -12.55
C MET A 129 -30.70 -1.07 -12.96
N CYS A 130 -31.26 -1.94 -12.11
CA CYS A 130 -32.65 -2.38 -12.22
C CYS A 130 -33.56 -1.40 -11.47
N GLY A 131 -34.41 -0.64 -12.18
CA GLY A 131 -35.53 0.12 -11.60
C GLY A 131 -35.66 1.59 -12.05
N ILE A 132 -36.58 2.31 -11.41
CA ILE A 132 -37.01 3.70 -11.73
C ILE A 132 -35.87 4.75 -11.62
N LYS A 133 -34.69 4.36 -11.10
CA LYS A 133 -33.49 5.20 -11.01
C LYS A 133 -32.79 5.42 -12.36
N ASN A 134 -33.20 4.73 -13.43
CA ASN A 134 -32.61 4.82 -14.78
C ASN A 134 -32.75 6.20 -15.47
N ILE A 135 -33.65 7.07 -15.01
CA ILE A 135 -33.94 8.32 -15.76
C ILE A 135 -32.98 9.46 -15.41
N LEU A 136 -32.24 9.40 -14.30
CA LEU A 136 -31.41 10.54 -13.86
C LEU A 136 -29.90 10.30 -13.75
N ASN A 137 -29.38 9.07 -13.81
CA ASN A 137 -27.96 8.88 -13.47
C ASN A 137 -27.32 7.59 -14.03
N ASN A 138 -27.13 7.50 -15.36
CA ASN A 138 -26.10 6.63 -15.92
C ASN A 138 -24.74 7.27 -15.62
N LYS A 139 -24.07 6.83 -14.55
CA LYS A 139 -22.69 7.22 -14.30
C LYS A 139 -21.80 6.02 -14.53
N ASP A 140 -21.08 6.05 -15.64
CA ASP A 140 -19.99 5.13 -15.90
C ASP A 140 -19.01 5.16 -14.74
N VAL A 141 -18.60 3.98 -14.27
CA VAL A 141 -17.61 3.86 -13.20
C VAL A 141 -16.25 3.71 -13.84
N ASN A 142 -15.36 4.68 -13.58
CA ASN A 142 -13.96 4.56 -13.97
C ASN A 142 -13.31 3.44 -13.17
N VAL A 143 -12.68 2.50 -13.87
CA VAL A 143 -11.98 1.36 -13.27
C VAL A 143 -10.55 1.29 -13.75
N LEU A 144 -9.71 0.63 -12.95
CA LEU A 144 -8.37 0.23 -13.34
C LEU A 144 -8.42 -1.25 -13.72
N ILE A 145 -8.04 -1.57 -14.95
CA ILE A 145 -8.00 -2.93 -15.49
C ILE A 145 -6.55 -3.42 -15.38
N ALA A 146 -6.34 -4.50 -14.63
CA ALA A 146 -5.04 -5.14 -14.48
C ALA A 146 -5.02 -6.48 -15.25
N VAL A 147 -3.99 -6.71 -16.07
CA VAL A 147 -3.84 -7.94 -16.87
C VAL A 147 -2.48 -8.57 -16.61
N ASN A 148 -2.45 -9.84 -16.22
CA ASN A 148 -1.24 -10.64 -16.00
C ASN A 148 -1.43 -12.09 -16.46
N GLU A 149 -0.50 -12.98 -16.10
CA GLU A 149 -0.55 -14.41 -16.44
C GLU A 149 -1.72 -15.16 -15.78
N ARG A 150 -2.33 -14.59 -14.74
CA ARG A 150 -3.44 -15.20 -13.99
C ARG A 150 -4.80 -14.80 -14.54
N GLY A 151 -4.89 -13.65 -15.20
CA GLY A 151 -6.11 -13.21 -15.89
C GLY A 151 -6.29 -11.70 -15.92
N VAL A 152 -7.56 -11.30 -15.92
CA VAL A 152 -7.99 -9.91 -15.94
C VAL A 152 -8.65 -9.57 -14.60
N HIS A 153 -8.25 -8.45 -14.00
CA HIS A 153 -8.75 -7.95 -12.73
C HIS A 153 -9.32 -6.54 -12.95
N ILE A 154 -10.51 -6.30 -12.42
CA ILE A 154 -11.16 -4.97 -12.44
C ILE A 154 -11.04 -4.41 -11.02
N ILE A 155 -10.40 -3.27 -10.89
CA ILE A 155 -10.13 -2.60 -9.62
C ILE A 155 -10.90 -1.28 -9.59
N ASP A 156 -11.70 -1.08 -8.55
CA ASP A 156 -12.30 0.22 -8.24
C ASP A 156 -11.24 1.12 -7.57
N PRO A 157 -10.89 2.27 -8.16
CA PRO A 157 -9.93 3.21 -7.57
C PRO A 157 -10.37 3.76 -6.22
N ALA A 158 -11.67 3.74 -5.89
CA ALA A 158 -12.18 4.20 -4.60
C ALA A 158 -11.92 3.21 -3.47
N GLU A 159 -11.76 1.91 -3.79
CA GLU A 159 -11.47 0.84 -2.83
C GLU A 159 -9.96 0.54 -2.70
N SER A 160 -9.14 1.28 -3.45
CA SER A 160 -7.68 1.14 -3.54
C SER A 160 -6.92 2.05 -2.56
#